data_AF-A0A8T4THE7-F1
#
_entry.id   AF-A0A8T4THE7-F1
#
_cell.length_a   1.000
_cell.length_b   1.000
_cell.length_c   1.000
_cell.angle_alpha   90.00
_cell.angle_beta   90.00
_cell.angle_gamma   90.00
#
_symmetry.space_group_name_H-M   'P 1'
#
loop_
_entity.id
_entity.type
_entity.pdbx_description
1 polymer ?
#
loop_
_entity_poly.entity_id
_entity_poly.type
_entity_poly.pdbx_seq_one_letter_code
_entity_poly.pdbx_strand_id
1 'polypeptide(L)'
;MKEFKKAKFDLKTEQGTIIRGAIYTEKPSFNYTEYLKQKNKQEEIEKLKHLRTEICQDLRINKQDILVDEKHYRLWTSRRIVLRHKQEIKSKNLIPAIVEFIPDEQELETEVEFL
;
A
#
# COMPACT_ATOMS: atom_id res chain seq x y z
N MET A 1 17.22 -0.81 -16.49
CA MET A 1 16.80 -0.18 -15.22
C MET A 1 15.37 0.30 -15.36
N LYS A 2 14.44 -0.16 -14.51
CA LYS A 2 13.10 0.46 -14.40
C LYS A 2 13.25 1.71 -13.55
N GLU A 3 12.95 2.86 -14.12
CA GLU A 3 12.99 4.15 -13.43
C GLU A 3 11.89 4.19 -12.35
N PHE A 4 12.26 4.55 -11.11
CA PHE A 4 11.29 4.73 -10.03
C PHE A 4 10.36 5.92 -10.33
N LYS A 5 9.07 5.63 -10.50
CA LYS A 5 8.07 6.68 -10.70
C LYS A 5 7.56 7.18 -9.34
N LYS A 6 8.04 8.37 -8.94
CA LYS A 6 7.62 9.04 -7.71
C LYS A 6 6.11 9.32 -7.72
N ALA A 7 5.42 8.92 -6.65
CA ALA A 7 4.04 9.29 -6.39
C ALA A 7 3.97 10.63 -5.63
N LYS A 8 2.86 11.36 -5.78
CA LYS A 8 2.67 12.68 -5.16
C LYS A 8 2.75 12.65 -3.63
N PHE A 9 2.47 11.49 -3.03
CA PHE A 9 2.42 11.29 -1.59
C PHE A 9 3.71 10.68 -1.01
N ASP A 10 4.76 10.52 -1.83
CA ASP A 10 6.03 9.95 -1.39
C ASP A 10 6.79 10.92 -0.50
N LEU A 11 7.17 10.46 0.69
CA LEU A 11 8.06 11.18 1.58
C LEU A 11 9.47 10.62 1.41
N LYS A 12 10.40 11.44 0.92
CA LYS A 12 11.82 11.08 0.81
C LYS A 12 12.53 11.39 2.12
N THR A 13 13.29 10.43 2.64
CA THR A 13 14.12 10.62 3.84
C THR A 13 15.49 11.19 3.46
N GLU A 14 16.24 11.66 4.47
CA GLU A 14 17.63 12.10 4.29
C GLU A 14 18.56 10.98 3.81
N GLN A 15 18.21 9.72 4.13
CA GLN A 15 18.95 8.51 3.74
C GLN A 15 18.65 8.08 2.30
N GLY A 16 17.73 8.77 1.60
CA GLY A 16 17.36 8.47 0.22
C GLY A 16 16.28 7.39 0.07
N THR A 17 15.75 6.85 1.16
CA THR A 17 14.59 5.95 1.17
C THR A 17 13.29 6.71 0.95
N ILE A 18 12.20 5.96 0.67
CA ILE A 18 10.85 6.50 0.49
C ILE A 18 9.92 5.88 1.52
N ILE A 19 9.13 6.72 2.16
CA ILE A 19 8.08 6.33 3.08
C ILE A 19 6.71 6.50 2.41
N ARG A 20 5.89 5.45 2.48
CA ARG A 20 4.49 5.43 2.05
C ARG A 20 3.59 4.87 3.15
N GLY A 21 2.31 5.20 3.08
CA GLY A 21 1.28 4.45 3.78
C GLY A 21 0.80 3.29 2.91
N ALA A 22 0.59 2.12 3.49
CA ALA A 22 0.03 0.96 2.84
C ALA A 22 -1.27 0.52 3.53
N ILE A 23 -2.18 -0.06 2.75
CA ILE A 23 -3.37 -0.72 3.24
C ILE A 23 -3.39 -2.11 2.62
N TYR A 24 -3.24 -3.13 3.46
CA TYR A 24 -3.30 -4.52 3.01
C TYR A 24 -4.67 -5.11 3.26
N THR A 25 -5.09 -6.01 2.36
CA THR A 25 -6.22 -6.90 2.58
C THR A 25 -5.86 -8.05 3.51
N GLU A 26 -4.58 -8.44 3.54
CA GLU A 26 -4.06 -9.57 4.32
C GLU A 26 -2.66 -9.27 4.87
N LYS A 27 -2.32 -9.87 6.01
CA LYS A 27 -1.06 -9.56 6.69
C LYS A 27 0.13 -10.14 5.91
N PRO A 28 1.12 -9.30 5.52
CA PRO A 28 2.38 -9.80 4.98
C PRO A 28 3.05 -10.79 5.95
N SER A 29 3.56 -11.89 5.40
CA SER A 29 4.29 -12.94 6.11
C SER A 29 5.56 -13.33 5.34
N PHE A 30 6.39 -14.18 5.93
CA PHE A 30 7.68 -14.58 5.36
C PHE A 30 7.57 -15.16 3.93
N ASN A 31 6.45 -15.80 3.58
CA ASN A 31 6.18 -16.37 2.25
C ASN A 31 5.07 -15.60 1.50
N TYR A 32 4.93 -14.31 1.77
CA TYR A 32 3.82 -13.52 1.21
C TYR A 32 3.85 -13.53 -0.31
N THR A 33 5.02 -13.34 -0.93
CA THR A 33 5.16 -13.35 -2.40
C THR A 33 4.73 -14.68 -3.01
N GLU A 34 5.13 -15.81 -2.42
CA GLU A 34 4.75 -17.16 -2.84
C GLU A 34 3.25 -17.37 -2.69
N TYR A 35 2.68 -16.88 -1.60
CA TYR A 35 1.25 -16.93 -1.34
C TYR A 35 0.46 -16.11 -2.37
N LEU A 36 0.92 -14.91 -2.74
CA LEU A 36 0.26 -14.09 -3.77
C LEU A 36 0.28 -14.74 -5.15
N LYS A 37 1.31 -15.53 -5.47
CA LYS A 37 1.39 -16.28 -6.75
C LYS A 37 0.32 -17.37 -6.86
N GLN A 38 -0.22 -17.86 -5.74
CA GLN A 38 -1.27 -18.88 -5.73
C GLN A 38 -2.66 -18.27 -5.99
N LYS A 39 -2.80 -16.94 -5.91
CA LYS A 39 -4.06 -16.25 -6.12
C LYS A 39 -4.29 -15.90 -7.58
N ASN A 40 -5.57 -15.80 -7.97
CA ASN A 40 -5.94 -15.23 -9.27
C ASN A 40 -5.66 -13.73 -9.28
N LYS A 41 -4.55 -13.34 -9.95
CA LYS A 41 -4.12 -11.95 -10.07
C LYS A 41 -5.23 -11.00 -10.51
N GLN A 42 -6.03 -11.39 -11.50
CA GLN A 42 -7.06 -10.53 -12.06
C GLN A 42 -8.17 -10.25 -11.05
N GLU A 43 -8.61 -11.29 -10.32
CA GLU A 43 -9.60 -11.14 -9.25
C GLU A 43 -9.10 -10.26 -8.11
N GLU A 44 -7.85 -10.43 -7.67
CA GLU A 44 -7.28 -9.63 -6.59
C GLU A 44 -7.15 -8.15 -6.98
N ILE A 45 -6.76 -7.87 -8.23
CA ILE A 45 -6.67 -6.49 -8.73
C ILE A 45 -8.05 -5.84 -8.80
N GLU A 46 -9.07 -6.55 -9.28
CA GLU A 46 -10.44 -6.02 -9.31
C GLU A 46 -10.98 -5.78 -7.90
N LYS A 47 -10.76 -6.70 -6.96
CA LYS A 47 -11.07 -6.49 -5.54
C LYS A 47 -10.42 -5.22 -4.99
N LEU A 48 -9.13 -5.00 -5.27
CA LEU A 48 -8.41 -3.80 -4.83
C LEU A 48 -8.96 -2.52 -5.47
N LYS A 49 -9.38 -2.54 -6.73
CA LYS A 49 -10.01 -1.38 -7.40
C LYS A 49 -11.37 -1.04 -6.78
N HIS A 50 -12.17 -2.05 -6.45
CA HIS A 50 -13.43 -1.89 -5.73
C HIS A 50 -13.17 -1.31 -4.34
N LEU A 51 -12.27 -1.93 -3.58
CA LEU A 51 -11.89 -1.49 -2.23
C LEU A 51 -11.36 -0.05 -2.22
N ARG A 52 -10.51 0.31 -3.20
CA ARG A 52 -10.05 1.69 -3.38
C ARG A 52 -11.22 2.65 -3.56
N THR A 53 -12.22 2.28 -4.34
CA THR A 53 -13.40 3.13 -4.57
C THR A 53 -14.20 3.32 -3.29
N GLU A 54 -14.46 2.24 -2.55
CA GLU A 54 -15.18 2.29 -1.27
C GLU A 54 -14.45 3.14 -0.23
N ILE A 55 -13.14 2.89 -0.03
CA ILE A 55 -12.31 3.66 0.90
C ILE A 55 -12.33 5.15 0.54
N CYS A 56 -12.20 5.49 -0.75
CA CYS A 56 -12.24 6.88 -1.18
C CYS A 56 -13.59 7.55 -0.92
N GLN A 57 -14.69 6.82 -1.10
CA GLN A 57 -16.04 7.34 -0.84
C GLN A 57 -16.29 7.52 0.66
N ASP A 58 -16.04 6.49 1.45
CA ASP A 58 -16.36 6.47 2.88
C ASP A 58 -15.49 7.46 3.67
N LEU A 59 -14.21 7.54 3.33
CA LEU A 59 -13.25 8.41 4.02
C LEU A 59 -13.09 9.78 3.36
N ARG A 60 -13.83 10.04 2.28
CA ARG A 60 -13.76 11.28 1.47
C ARG A 60 -12.32 11.60 1.01
N ILE A 61 -11.59 10.56 0.59
CA ILE A 61 -10.23 10.66 0.07
C ILE A 61 -10.30 10.77 -1.46
N ASN A 62 -9.45 11.59 -2.07
CA ASN A 62 -9.40 11.66 -3.53
C ASN A 62 -8.80 10.36 -4.08
N LYS A 63 -9.44 9.77 -5.11
CA LYS A 63 -8.96 8.56 -5.77
C LYS A 63 -7.49 8.65 -6.19
N GLN A 64 -7.00 9.82 -6.59
CA GLN A 64 -5.59 9.99 -6.99
C GLN A 64 -4.57 9.84 -5.85
N ASP A 65 -5.02 9.93 -4.59
CA ASP A 65 -4.17 9.80 -3.40
C ASP A 65 -4.03 8.35 -2.93
N ILE A 66 -4.69 7.41 -3.62
CA ILE A 66 -4.59 5.97 -3.40
C ILE A 66 -4.26 5.29 -4.72
N LEU A 67 -3.22 4.46 -4.76
CA LEU A 67 -2.81 3.68 -5.93
C LEU A 67 -2.94 2.17 -5.63
N VAL A 68 -3.27 1.39 -6.66
CA VAL A 68 -3.28 -0.07 -6.55
C VAL A 68 -1.87 -0.59 -6.79
N ASP A 69 -1.36 -1.40 -5.87
CA ASP A 69 -0.12 -2.16 -6.04
C ASP A 69 -0.47 -3.56 -6.57
N GLU A 70 -0.35 -3.73 -7.88
CA GLU A 70 -0.63 -5.01 -8.55
C GLU A 70 0.41 -6.10 -8.27
N LYS A 71 1.54 -5.76 -7.62
CA LYS A 71 2.61 -6.71 -7.31
C LYS A 71 2.41 -7.33 -5.93
N HIS A 72 2.08 -6.50 -4.94
CA HIS A 72 1.95 -6.93 -3.54
C HIS A 72 0.50 -7.01 -3.05
N TYR A 73 -0.46 -6.84 -3.99
CA TYR A 73 -1.90 -6.81 -3.75
C TYR A 73 -2.31 -5.96 -2.54
N ARG A 74 -1.87 -4.70 -2.56
CA ARG A 74 -2.16 -3.70 -1.53
C ARG A 74 -2.54 -2.36 -2.15
N LEU A 75 -2.96 -1.42 -1.32
CA LEU A 75 -3.15 -0.03 -1.73
C LEU A 75 -2.03 0.85 -1.18
N TRP A 76 -1.40 1.62 -2.05
CA TRP A 76 -0.45 2.66 -1.69
C TRP A 76 -1.15 3.99 -1.45
N THR A 77 -0.75 4.72 -0.43
CA THR A 77 -1.22 6.07 -0.14
C THR A 77 -0.19 6.86 0.68
N SER A 78 -0.53 8.06 1.12
CA SER A 78 0.32 8.85 2.01
C SER A 78 0.34 8.26 3.43
N ARG A 79 1.49 8.37 4.11
CA ARG A 79 1.61 8.10 5.55
C ARG A 79 0.53 8.84 6.36
N ARG A 80 0.24 10.09 5.99
CA ARG A 80 -0.75 10.94 6.66
C ARG A 80 -2.17 10.38 6.57
N ILE A 81 -2.57 9.84 5.42
CA ILE A 81 -3.90 9.26 5.20
C ILE A 81 -4.07 8.03 6.10
N VAL A 82 -3.09 7.13 6.10
CA VAL A 82 -3.17 5.90 6.91
C VAL A 82 -3.22 6.22 8.39
N LEU A 83 -2.36 7.12 8.88
CA LEU A 83 -2.36 7.52 10.29
C LEU A 83 -3.66 8.18 10.72
N ARG A 84 -4.25 9.03 9.86
CA ARG A 84 -5.50 9.73 10.14
C ARG A 84 -6.69 8.76 10.25
N HIS A 85 -6.77 7.78 9.35
CA HIS A 85 -7.95 6.91 9.21
C HIS A 85 -7.72 5.47 9.68
N LYS A 86 -6.69 5.23 10.50
CA LYS A 86 -6.29 3.86 10.88
C LYS A 86 -7.41 3.06 11.53
N GLN A 87 -8.28 3.69 12.32
CA GLN A 87 -9.38 2.98 13.00
C GLN A 87 -10.48 2.60 12.01
N GLU A 88 -10.82 3.51 11.10
CA GLU A 88 -11.81 3.28 10.05
C GLU A 88 -11.33 2.21 9.07
N ILE A 89 -10.04 2.23 8.70
CA ILE A 89 -9.39 1.18 7.89
C ILE A 89 -9.49 -0.18 8.60
N LYS A 90 -9.15 -0.24 9.90
CA LYS A 90 -9.28 -1.48 10.69
C LYS A 90 -10.72 -1.98 10.79
N SER A 91 -11.69 -1.08 10.93
CA SER A 91 -13.11 -1.45 11.00
C SER A 91 -13.61 -2.15 9.72
N LYS A 92 -12.90 -1.99 8.60
CA LYS A 92 -13.14 -2.67 7.33
C LYS A 92 -12.38 -4.00 7.20
N ASN A 93 -11.80 -4.52 8.29
CA ASN A 93 -10.92 -5.69 8.31
C ASN A 93 -9.67 -5.55 7.41
N LEU A 94 -9.19 -4.31 7.23
CA LEU A 94 -7.96 -4.03 6.50
C LEU A 94 -6.82 -3.72 7.47
N ILE A 95 -5.60 -3.82 6.96
CA ILE A 95 -4.40 -3.67 7.77
C ILE A 95 -3.66 -2.40 7.32
N PRO A 96 -3.76 -1.31 8.10
CA PRO A 96 -2.99 -0.10 7.85
C PRO A 96 -1.52 -0.33 8.24
N ALA A 97 -0.60 0.17 7.42
CA ALA A 97 0.83 0.13 7.71
C ALA A 97 1.56 1.35 7.16
N ILE A 98 2.75 1.62 7.69
CA ILE A 98 3.75 2.49 7.10
C ILE A 98 4.85 1.61 6.52
N VAL A 99 5.27 1.89 5.28
CA VAL A 99 6.33 1.13 4.61
C VAL A 99 7.41 2.10 4.19
N GLU A 100 8.64 1.73 4.52
CA GLU A 100 9.87 2.36 4.06
C GLU A 100 10.61 1.43 3.10
N PHE A 101 11.07 1.95 1.96
CA PHE A 101 11.77 1.17 0.95
C PHE A 101 12.78 2.01 0.15
N ILE A 102 13.73 1.33 -0.49
CA ILE A 102 14.73 1.93 -1.36
C ILE A 102 14.16 2.05 -2.79
N PRO A 103 14.13 3.24 -3.43
CA PRO A 103 13.54 3.44 -4.76
C PRO A 103 14.08 2.52 -5.87
N ASP A 104 15.38 2.25 -5.83
CA ASP A 104 16.08 1.47 -6.85
C ASP A 104 15.91 -0.05 -6.62
N GLU A 105 15.57 -0.43 -5.39
CA GLU A 105 15.33 -1.80 -4.97
C GLU A 105 13.87 -1.93 -4.50
N GLN A 106 12.90 -1.57 -5.36
CA GLN A 106 11.45 -1.61 -5.05
C GLN A 106 10.92 -2.98 -4.56
N GLU A 107 11.75 -4.01 -4.59
CA GLU A 107 11.45 -5.35 -4.08
C GLU A 107 11.83 -5.52 -2.59
N LEU A 108 12.73 -4.68 -2.07
CA LEU A 108 13.21 -4.70 -0.70
C LEU A 108 12.56 -3.56 0.10
N GLU A 109 11.51 -3.95 0.83
CA GLU A 109 10.99 -3.13 1.92
C GLU A 109 12.00 -3.15 3.06
N THR A 110 12.46 -1.97 3.45
CA THR A 110 13.44 -1.80 4.53
C THR A 110 12.75 -1.93 5.88
N GLU A 111 11.55 -1.37 6.02
CA GLU A 111 10.77 -1.43 7.25
C GLU A 111 9.27 -1.42 6.96
N VAL A 112 8.51 -2.22 7.71
CA VAL A 112 7.04 -2.24 7.67
C VAL A 112 6.51 -2.14 9.10
N GLU A 113 5.86 -1.02 9.40
CA GLU A 113 5.22 -0.75 10.68
C GLU A 113 3.69 -0.96 10.54
N PHE A 114 3.14 -1.99 11.19
CA PHE A 114 1.69 -2.20 11.25
C PHE A 114 1.06 -1.31 12.34
N LEU A 115 0.02 -0.56 11.98
CA LEU A 115 -0.62 0.45 12.83
C LEU A 115 -1.83 -0.08 13.59
#